data_AF-A0A349YTI7-F1
#
_entry.id   AF-A0A349YTI7-F1
#
_cell.length_a   1.000
_cell.length_b   1.000
_cell.length_c   1.000
_cell.angle_alpha   90.00
_cell.angle_beta   90.00
_cell.angle_gamma   90.00
#
_symmetry.space_group_name_H-M   'P 1'
#
loop_
_entity.id
_entity.type
_entity.pdbx_description
1 polymer ?
#
loop_
_entity_poly.entity_id
_entity_poly.type
_entity_poly.pdbx_seq_one_letter_code
_entity_poly.pdbx_strand_id
1 'polypeptide(L)'
;MNNEVKEYARMKSKNNDNDNYSSSVKWKNFKGAFKPEIYLVLFDVVAVNFAFFFGLWIRFDFMLSKIPKVYFDSFIQFIPVYTIFVLMMFHFLHLYRSIWRFSSYNELHLLTVATFFAMIFHCVGITVFIHRMPASYFIVGGMLQFLLTVGIRFSYRFVLLMRKIRRKDAYAGNYHKAMIIGAGSAGRILIRDILSSSETNIKPCCIIDDDPYKWGRYIDGVPIVGGRDDILLNAKKFEIDQILLVIPTASAEEKRDILNICRETDCELKSLPGIYQLVNGDVALTKMKEVA
;
A
#
# COMPACT_ATOMS: atom_id res chain seq x y z
N MET A 1 -15.43 43.37 41.36
CA MET A 1 -15.92 42.24 40.54
C MET A 1 -16.22 42.69 39.10
N ASN A 2 -15.24 43.27 38.37
CA ASN A 2 -15.47 43.77 37.00
C ASN A 2 -14.23 43.89 36.09
N ASN A 3 -13.04 43.43 36.52
CA ASN A 3 -11.82 43.43 35.70
C ASN A 3 -11.41 42.02 35.25
N GLU A 4 -11.56 40.99 36.09
CA GLU A 4 -11.23 39.60 35.73
C GLU A 4 -12.15 39.03 34.63
N VAL A 5 -13.44 39.42 34.62
CA VAL A 5 -14.39 38.99 33.56
C VAL A 5 -14.06 39.65 32.20
N LYS A 6 -13.53 40.88 32.20
CA LYS A 6 -13.10 41.58 30.99
C LYS A 6 -11.79 41.00 30.44
N GLU A 7 -10.91 40.51 31.31
CA GLU A 7 -9.66 39.86 30.92
C GLU A 7 -9.91 38.45 30.37
N TYR A 8 -10.85 37.71 30.95
CA TYR A 8 -11.31 36.42 30.41
C TYR A 8 -12.00 36.57 29.04
N ALA A 9 -12.78 37.64 28.83
CA ALA A 9 -13.39 37.95 27.54
C ALA A 9 -12.36 38.38 26.47
N ARG A 10 -11.28 39.09 26.85
CA ARG A 10 -10.18 39.44 25.93
C ARG A 10 -9.32 38.22 25.54
N MET A 11 -9.07 37.30 26.47
CA MET A 11 -8.35 36.05 26.15
C MET A 11 -9.17 35.14 25.23
N LYS A 12 -10.50 35.08 25.41
CA LYS A 12 -11.38 34.29 24.55
C LYS A 12 -11.54 34.89 23.13
N SER A 13 -11.41 36.22 22.99
CA SER A 13 -11.38 36.90 21.70
C SER A 13 -10.08 36.70 20.93
N LYS A 14 -8.91 36.61 21.60
CA LYS A 14 -7.62 36.35 20.95
C LYS A 14 -7.41 34.89 20.52
N ASN A 15 -8.09 33.95 21.15
CA ASN A 15 -8.06 32.54 20.76
C ASN A 15 -8.99 32.19 19.58
N ASN A 16 -9.90 33.09 19.20
CA ASN A 16 -10.85 32.84 18.12
C ASN A 16 -10.31 33.20 16.72
N ASP A 17 -9.09 33.74 16.65
CA ASP A 17 -8.40 34.08 15.38
C ASP A 17 -7.46 32.95 14.88
N ASN A 18 -7.24 31.90 15.68
CA ASN A 18 -6.42 30.74 15.29
C ASN A 18 -7.22 29.50 14.86
N ASP A 19 -8.55 29.57 14.89
CA ASP A 19 -9.43 28.48 14.39
C ASP A 19 -9.63 28.51 12.86
N ASN A 20 -8.96 29.43 12.16
CA ASN A 20 -9.00 29.52 10.69
C ASN A 20 -7.99 28.62 9.95
N TYR A 21 -7.26 27.73 10.63
CA TYR A 21 -6.38 26.76 9.97
C TYR A 21 -6.95 25.34 9.81
N SER A 22 -8.23 25.12 10.15
CA SER A 22 -8.90 23.81 10.02
C SER A 22 -9.85 23.69 8.81
N SER A 23 -10.06 24.75 8.03
CA SER A 23 -11.13 24.75 7.02
C SER A 23 -10.71 25.26 5.65
N SER A 24 -9.60 24.76 5.07
CA SER A 24 -9.41 24.85 3.61
C SER A 24 -8.35 23.91 3.04
N VAL A 25 -8.33 22.62 3.40
CA VAL A 25 -7.92 21.62 2.39
C VAL A 25 -9.16 21.27 1.58
N LYS A 26 -9.62 22.26 0.80
CA LYS A 26 -10.44 21.98 -0.37
C LYS A 26 -9.55 21.13 -1.27
N TRP A 27 -9.71 19.82 -1.14
CA TRP A 27 -9.23 18.87 -2.12
C TRP A 27 -9.69 19.40 -3.47
N LYS A 28 -8.76 19.96 -4.24
CA LYS A 28 -8.93 20.04 -5.68
C LYS A 28 -9.02 18.58 -6.12
N ASN A 29 -10.25 18.09 -6.14
CA ASN A 29 -10.67 16.92 -6.88
C ASN A 29 -9.94 17.03 -8.22
N PHE A 30 -8.99 16.14 -8.44
CA PHE A 30 -8.43 15.90 -9.76
C PHE A 30 -9.56 15.28 -10.57
N LYS A 31 -10.48 16.15 -11.04
CA LYS A 31 -11.61 15.85 -11.88
C LYS A 31 -11.04 15.36 -13.21
N GLY A 32 -11.02 14.05 -13.42
CA GLY A 32 -10.75 13.45 -14.74
C GLY A 32 -10.05 12.09 -14.74
N ALA A 33 -9.40 11.65 -13.67
CA ALA A 33 -8.79 10.32 -13.64
C ALA A 33 -9.85 9.28 -13.26
N PHE A 34 -10.21 8.39 -14.19
CA PHE A 34 -11.07 7.25 -13.89
C PHE A 34 -10.47 6.45 -12.71
N LYS A 35 -11.34 5.95 -11.84
CA LYS A 35 -10.96 5.02 -10.76
C LYS A 35 -10.16 3.86 -11.39
N PRO A 36 -8.96 3.49 -10.87
CA PRO A 36 -8.08 2.51 -11.50
C PRO A 36 -8.75 1.14 -11.73
N GLU A 37 -9.78 0.83 -10.95
CA GLU A 37 -10.64 -0.34 -11.10
C GLU A 37 -11.39 -0.36 -12.44
N ILE A 38 -11.77 0.81 -12.98
CA ILE A 38 -12.47 0.93 -14.28
C ILE A 38 -11.54 0.53 -15.42
N TYR A 39 -10.27 0.92 -15.35
CA TYR A 39 -9.27 0.47 -16.33
C TYR A 39 -9.07 -1.04 -16.24
N LEU A 40 -9.06 -1.63 -15.04
CA LEU A 40 -8.94 -3.08 -14.87
C LEU A 40 -10.12 -3.83 -15.51
N VAL A 41 -11.34 -3.33 -15.31
CA VAL A 41 -12.55 -3.88 -15.95
C VAL A 41 -12.45 -3.78 -17.47
N LEU A 42 -12.02 -2.63 -18.00
CA LEU A 42 -11.84 -2.44 -19.45
C LEU A 42 -10.80 -3.41 -20.02
N PHE A 43 -9.66 -3.59 -19.35
CA PHE A 43 -8.65 -4.54 -19.77
C PHE A 43 -9.14 -6.00 -19.70
N ASP A 44 -9.93 -6.37 -18.69
CA ASP A 44 -10.54 -7.70 -18.61
C ASP A 44 -11.53 -7.94 -19.76
N VAL A 45 -12.36 -6.94 -20.11
CA VAL A 45 -13.26 -7.01 -21.28
C VAL A 45 -12.48 -7.28 -22.56
N VAL A 46 -11.44 -6.47 -22.81
CA VAL A 46 -10.59 -6.64 -23.99
C VAL A 46 -9.91 -8.00 -23.98
N ALA A 47 -9.35 -8.43 -22.85
CA ALA A 47 -8.65 -9.70 -22.72
C ALA A 47 -9.55 -10.91 -23.00
N VAL A 48 -10.77 -10.92 -22.45
CA VAL A 48 -11.74 -12.00 -22.67
C VAL A 48 -12.13 -12.12 -24.14
N ASN A 49 -12.51 -10.99 -24.75
CA ASN A 49 -12.95 -10.96 -26.15
C ASN A 49 -11.80 -11.31 -27.10
N PHE A 50 -10.61 -10.73 -26.84
CA PHE A 50 -9.41 -11.00 -27.61
C PHE A 50 -8.98 -12.46 -27.49
N ALA A 51 -8.99 -13.05 -26.30
CA ALA A 51 -8.55 -14.43 -26.10
C ALA A 51 -9.35 -15.43 -26.93
N PHE A 52 -10.68 -15.31 -26.94
CA PHE A 52 -11.54 -16.21 -27.70
C PHE A 52 -11.55 -15.91 -29.20
N PHE A 53 -11.48 -14.64 -29.60
CA PHE A 53 -11.26 -14.29 -31.00
C PHE A 53 -9.94 -14.89 -31.51
N PHE A 54 -8.87 -14.74 -30.72
CA PHE A 54 -7.54 -15.27 -31.06
C PHE A 54 -7.54 -16.80 -31.10
N GLY A 55 -8.26 -17.46 -30.18
CA GLY A 55 -8.47 -18.91 -30.20
C GLY A 55 -9.17 -19.39 -31.48
N LEU A 56 -10.12 -18.61 -32.01
CA LEU A 56 -10.73 -18.87 -33.31
C LEU A 56 -9.76 -18.60 -34.45
N TRP A 57 -9.01 -17.50 -34.38
CA TRP A 57 -8.08 -17.08 -35.42
C TRP A 57 -6.93 -18.07 -35.62
N ILE A 58 -6.31 -18.55 -34.53
CA ILE A 58 -5.25 -19.57 -34.60
C ILE A 58 -5.77 -20.91 -35.12
N ARG A 59 -7.04 -21.24 -34.84
CA ARG A 59 -7.64 -22.50 -35.28
C ARG A 59 -7.73 -22.61 -36.81
N PHE A 60 -7.85 -21.48 -37.48
CA PHE A 60 -7.96 -21.36 -38.92
C PHE A 60 -6.69 -20.74 -39.54
N ASP A 61 -5.52 -21.09 -39.00
CA ASP A 61 -4.19 -20.73 -39.52
C ASP A 61 -3.96 -19.23 -39.68
N PHE A 62 -4.52 -18.42 -38.77
CA PHE A 62 -4.50 -16.95 -38.86
C PHE A 62 -5.16 -16.38 -40.13
N MET A 63 -6.02 -17.15 -40.80
CA MET A 63 -6.75 -16.72 -41.99
C MET A 63 -8.23 -16.49 -41.68
N LEU A 64 -8.64 -15.22 -41.58
CA LEU A 64 -10.02 -14.85 -41.31
C LEU A 64 -11.00 -15.36 -42.38
N SER A 65 -10.57 -15.43 -43.64
CA SER A 65 -11.37 -15.95 -44.75
C SER A 65 -11.67 -17.45 -44.65
N LYS A 66 -10.87 -18.21 -43.90
CA LYS A 66 -11.06 -19.64 -43.69
C LYS A 66 -12.03 -19.96 -42.56
N ILE A 67 -12.43 -18.97 -41.74
CA ILE A 67 -13.33 -19.18 -40.62
C ILE A 67 -14.74 -19.39 -41.18
N PRO A 68 -15.36 -20.58 -41.01
CA PRO A 68 -16.76 -20.79 -41.37
C PRO A 68 -17.66 -19.77 -40.70
N LYS A 69 -18.57 -19.17 -41.48
CA LYS A 69 -19.47 -18.13 -41.01
C LYS A 69 -20.26 -18.55 -39.76
N VAL A 70 -20.69 -19.81 -39.69
CA VAL A 70 -21.38 -20.38 -38.52
C VAL A 70 -20.58 -20.20 -37.22
N TYR A 71 -19.26 -20.42 -37.23
CA TYR A 71 -18.44 -20.26 -36.03
C TYR A 71 -18.21 -18.80 -35.67
N PHE A 72 -18.01 -17.93 -36.67
CA PHE A 72 -17.83 -16.51 -36.43
C PHE A 72 -19.11 -15.87 -35.86
N ASP A 73 -20.27 -16.17 -36.46
CA ASP A 73 -21.57 -15.68 -36.00
C ASP A 73 -21.87 -16.18 -34.58
N SER A 74 -21.57 -17.46 -34.30
CA SER A 74 -21.73 -18.03 -32.95
C SER A 74 -20.86 -17.34 -31.91
N PHE A 75 -19.61 -17.00 -32.27
CA PHE A 75 -18.71 -16.23 -31.42
C PHE A 75 -19.30 -14.84 -31.12
N ILE A 76 -19.69 -14.08 -32.14
CA ILE A 76 -20.24 -12.72 -31.98
C ILE A 76 -21.53 -12.74 -31.16
N GLN A 77 -22.38 -13.74 -31.34
CA GLN A 77 -23.64 -13.87 -30.61
C GLN A 77 -23.44 -14.19 -29.13
N PHE A 78 -22.48 -15.06 -28.78
CA PHE A 78 -22.33 -15.55 -27.41
C PHE A 78 -21.30 -14.76 -26.58
N ILE A 79 -20.28 -14.16 -27.21
CA ILE A 79 -19.19 -13.48 -26.48
C ILE A 79 -19.65 -12.32 -25.57
N PRO A 80 -20.70 -11.53 -25.87
CA PRO A 80 -21.17 -10.49 -24.97
C PRO A 80 -21.76 -11.08 -23.68
N VAL A 81 -22.56 -12.14 -23.81
CA VAL A 81 -23.16 -12.86 -22.67
C VAL A 81 -22.06 -13.44 -21.79
N TYR A 82 -21.05 -14.07 -22.41
CA TYR A 82 -19.90 -14.60 -21.70
C TYR A 82 -19.11 -13.52 -20.97
N THR A 83 -18.82 -12.40 -21.64
CA THR A 83 -18.09 -11.27 -21.06
C THR A 83 -18.81 -10.74 -19.82
N ILE A 84 -20.13 -10.53 -19.91
CA ILE A 84 -20.95 -10.08 -18.77
C ILE A 84 -20.86 -11.08 -17.61
N PHE A 85 -20.97 -12.39 -17.89
CA PHE A 85 -20.84 -13.43 -16.88
C PHE A 85 -19.48 -13.40 -16.17
N VAL A 86 -18.38 -13.29 -16.92
CA VAL A 86 -17.03 -13.18 -16.35
C VAL A 86 -16.89 -11.94 -15.47
N LEU A 87 -17.38 -10.78 -15.92
CA LEU A 87 -17.32 -9.54 -15.15
C LEU A 87 -18.12 -9.65 -13.84
N MET A 88 -19.33 -10.21 -13.89
CA MET A 88 -20.14 -10.45 -12.69
C MET A 88 -19.42 -11.38 -11.72
N MET A 89 -18.90 -12.50 -12.21
CA MET A 89 -18.16 -13.44 -11.38
C MET A 89 -16.93 -12.79 -10.74
N PHE A 90 -16.14 -12.02 -11.49
CA PHE A 90 -15.00 -11.29 -10.96
C PHE A 90 -15.40 -10.21 -9.94
N HIS A 91 -16.56 -9.59 -10.13
CA HIS A 91 -17.13 -8.65 -9.18
C HIS A 91 -17.53 -9.32 -7.86
N PHE A 92 -18.30 -10.42 -7.90
CA PHE A 92 -18.75 -11.15 -6.71
C PHE A 92 -17.58 -11.77 -5.93
N LEU A 93 -16.53 -12.19 -6.62
CA LEU A 93 -15.30 -12.68 -6.01
C LEU A 93 -14.38 -11.55 -5.51
N HIS A 94 -14.84 -10.30 -5.57
CA HIS A 94 -14.12 -9.11 -5.10
C HIS A 94 -12.72 -8.95 -5.74
N LEU A 95 -12.51 -9.49 -6.93
CA LEU A 95 -11.22 -9.44 -7.64
C LEU A 95 -10.84 -8.01 -8.07
N TYR A 96 -11.81 -7.10 -8.15
CA TYR A 96 -11.57 -5.67 -8.43
C TYR A 96 -11.24 -4.83 -7.18
N ARG A 97 -11.40 -5.38 -5.97
CA ARG A 97 -11.20 -4.64 -4.70
C ARG A 97 -10.00 -5.15 -3.88
N SER A 98 -9.22 -6.09 -4.40
CA SER A 98 -8.16 -6.77 -3.63
C SER A 98 -6.87 -5.94 -3.49
N ILE A 99 -6.76 -5.18 -2.40
CA ILE A 99 -5.62 -4.29 -2.06
C ILE A 99 -4.53 -5.00 -1.21
N TRP A 100 -4.68 -6.29 -0.90
CA TRP A 100 -3.85 -6.94 0.13
C TRP A 100 -2.48 -7.42 -0.35
N ARG A 101 -1.42 -6.88 0.28
CA ARG A 101 0.02 -7.16 0.04
C ARG A 101 0.42 -8.64 0.22
N PHE A 102 -0.39 -9.43 0.92
CA PHE A 102 -0.13 -10.86 1.21
C PHE A 102 -1.17 -11.82 0.59
N SER A 103 -2.12 -11.31 -0.21
CA SER A 103 -3.20 -12.12 -0.78
C SER A 103 -2.87 -12.72 -2.16
N SER A 104 -1.63 -12.59 -2.68
CA SER A 104 -1.31 -13.02 -4.05
C SER A 104 -1.60 -14.50 -4.32
N TYR A 105 -1.34 -15.40 -3.36
CA TYR A 105 -1.67 -16.81 -3.54
C TYR A 105 -3.19 -17.05 -3.53
N ASN A 106 -3.89 -16.50 -2.53
CA ASN A 106 -5.34 -16.68 -2.40
C ASN A 106 -6.11 -16.09 -3.59
N GLU A 107 -5.65 -14.95 -4.11
CA GLU A 107 -6.25 -14.33 -5.29
C GLU A 107 -5.96 -15.09 -6.57
N LEU A 108 -4.73 -15.60 -6.74
CA LEU A 108 -4.40 -16.46 -7.88
C LEU A 108 -5.27 -17.73 -7.84
N HIS A 109 -5.45 -18.32 -6.66
CA HIS A 109 -6.33 -19.46 -6.46
C HIS A 109 -7.79 -19.11 -6.81
N LEU A 110 -8.31 -18.00 -6.29
CA LEU A 110 -9.66 -17.54 -6.57
C LEU A 110 -9.89 -17.25 -8.06
N LEU A 111 -8.91 -16.62 -8.72
CA LEU A 111 -8.92 -16.36 -10.16
C LEU A 111 -8.89 -17.65 -10.97
N THR A 112 -8.06 -18.61 -10.57
CA THR A 112 -8.00 -19.94 -11.21
C THR A 112 -9.34 -20.64 -11.12
N VAL A 113 -9.95 -20.69 -9.94
CA VAL A 113 -11.29 -21.28 -9.74
C VAL A 113 -12.34 -20.53 -10.56
N ALA A 114 -12.33 -19.20 -10.54
CA ALA A 114 -13.25 -18.37 -11.31
C ALA A 114 -13.16 -18.66 -12.82
N THR A 115 -11.96 -18.54 -13.38
CA THR A 115 -11.72 -18.78 -14.81
C THR A 115 -12.09 -20.20 -15.23
N PHE A 116 -11.86 -21.20 -14.37
CA PHE A 116 -12.29 -22.58 -14.62
C PHE A 116 -13.82 -22.70 -14.74
N PHE A 117 -14.58 -22.12 -13.81
CA PHE A 117 -16.05 -22.12 -13.88
C PHE A 117 -16.59 -21.30 -15.06
N ALA A 118 -15.97 -20.16 -15.37
CA ALA A 118 -16.30 -19.41 -16.58
C ALA A 118 -16.07 -20.22 -17.85
N MET A 119 -14.97 -20.97 -17.93
CA MET A 119 -14.69 -21.85 -19.06
C MET A 119 -15.75 -22.94 -19.23
N ILE A 120 -16.19 -23.55 -18.14
CA ILE A 120 -17.29 -24.54 -18.16
C ILE A 120 -18.57 -23.87 -18.65
N PHE A 121 -18.92 -22.71 -18.09
CA PHE A 121 -20.10 -21.93 -18.51
C PHE A 121 -20.04 -21.59 -20.01
N HIS A 122 -18.89 -21.16 -20.51
CA HIS A 122 -18.72 -20.85 -21.94
C HIS A 122 -18.89 -22.08 -22.82
N CYS A 123 -18.22 -23.17 -22.45
CA CYS A 123 -18.24 -24.44 -23.18
C CYS A 123 -19.66 -25.00 -23.28
N VAL A 124 -20.37 -25.07 -22.15
CA VAL A 124 -21.75 -25.57 -22.10
C VAL A 124 -22.70 -24.59 -22.79
N GLY A 125 -22.60 -23.30 -22.46
CA GLY A 125 -23.53 -22.28 -22.96
C GLY A 125 -23.51 -22.14 -24.47
N ILE A 126 -22.33 -21.99 -25.09
CA ILE A 126 -22.26 -21.85 -26.56
C ILE A 126 -22.69 -23.14 -27.26
N THR A 127 -22.35 -24.31 -26.69
CA THR A 127 -22.65 -25.61 -27.30
C THR A 127 -24.15 -25.94 -27.25
N VAL A 128 -24.83 -25.60 -26.15
CA VAL A 128 -26.25 -25.90 -25.95
C VAL A 128 -27.15 -24.88 -26.64
N PHE A 129 -26.83 -23.59 -26.52
CA PHE A 129 -27.75 -22.53 -26.96
C PHE A 129 -27.48 -22.02 -28.39
N ILE A 130 -26.28 -22.19 -28.92
CA ILE A 130 -25.86 -21.57 -30.19
C ILE A 130 -25.35 -22.62 -31.19
N HIS A 131 -24.08 -23.01 -31.04
CA HIS A 131 -23.43 -24.00 -31.90
C HIS A 131 -22.17 -24.53 -31.21
N ARG A 132 -21.91 -25.83 -31.37
CA ARG A 132 -20.71 -26.47 -30.82
C ARG A 132 -19.44 -25.95 -31.53
N MET A 133 -18.54 -25.33 -30.77
CA MET A 133 -17.25 -24.89 -31.29
C MET A 133 -16.21 -26.03 -31.33
N PRO A 134 -15.15 -25.92 -32.16
CA PRO A 134 -14.01 -26.85 -32.11
C PRO A 134 -13.33 -26.89 -30.74
N ALA A 135 -12.84 -28.05 -30.31
CA ALA A 135 -12.21 -28.20 -28.97
C ALA A 135 -11.02 -27.25 -28.74
N SER A 136 -10.21 -27.03 -29.77
CA SER A 136 -9.06 -26.12 -29.74
C SER A 136 -9.42 -24.65 -29.50
N TYR A 137 -10.63 -24.21 -29.89
CA TYR A 137 -11.12 -22.86 -29.58
C TYR A 137 -11.24 -22.66 -28.06
N PHE A 138 -11.78 -23.65 -27.35
CA PHE A 138 -11.90 -23.59 -25.89
C PHE A 138 -10.54 -23.69 -25.20
N ILE A 139 -9.68 -24.61 -25.64
CA ILE A 139 -8.36 -24.80 -25.02
C ILE A 139 -7.52 -23.53 -25.17
N VAL A 140 -7.36 -23.01 -26.39
CA VAL A 140 -6.55 -21.82 -26.63
C VAL A 140 -7.20 -20.59 -26.00
N GLY A 141 -8.51 -20.38 -26.21
CA GLY A 141 -9.23 -19.23 -25.66
C GLY A 141 -9.15 -19.18 -24.14
N GLY A 142 -9.36 -20.33 -23.47
CA GLY A 142 -9.29 -20.42 -22.02
C GLY A 142 -7.90 -20.21 -21.45
N MET A 143 -6.87 -20.84 -22.04
CA MET A 143 -5.48 -20.65 -21.63
C MET A 143 -5.05 -19.19 -21.80
N LEU A 144 -5.39 -18.58 -22.94
CA LEU A 144 -5.03 -17.21 -23.25
C LEU A 144 -5.80 -16.22 -22.35
N GLN A 145 -7.08 -16.44 -22.08
CA GLN A 145 -7.85 -15.64 -21.12
C GLN A 145 -7.20 -15.71 -19.74
N PHE A 146 -6.88 -16.91 -19.25
CA PHE A 146 -6.24 -17.08 -17.95
C PHE A 146 -4.91 -16.33 -17.90
N LEU A 147 -4.05 -16.50 -18.90
CA LEU A 147 -2.75 -15.82 -18.96
C LEU A 147 -2.89 -14.30 -18.99
N LEU A 148 -3.79 -13.75 -19.81
CA LEU A 148 -4.01 -12.32 -19.92
C LEU A 148 -4.60 -11.74 -18.63
N THR A 149 -5.61 -12.38 -18.04
CA THR A 149 -6.27 -11.92 -16.81
C THR A 149 -5.32 -11.95 -15.60
N VAL A 150 -4.47 -12.98 -15.50
CA VAL A 150 -3.36 -13.05 -14.54
C VAL A 150 -2.36 -11.93 -14.82
N GLY A 151 -1.89 -11.82 -16.06
CA GLY A 151 -0.90 -10.82 -16.47
C GLY A 151 -1.32 -9.38 -16.18
N ILE A 152 -2.58 -9.03 -16.50
CA ILE A 152 -3.16 -7.70 -16.22
C ILE A 152 -3.15 -7.41 -14.72
N ARG A 153 -3.59 -8.35 -13.88
CA ARG A 153 -3.65 -8.18 -12.41
C ARG A 153 -2.26 -8.05 -11.79
N PHE A 154 -1.33 -8.92 -12.17
CA PHE A 154 0.05 -8.87 -11.68
C PHE A 154 0.76 -7.60 -12.13
N SER A 155 0.56 -7.18 -13.39
CA SER A 155 1.13 -5.93 -13.91
C SER A 155 0.56 -4.71 -13.19
N TYR A 156 -0.75 -4.67 -12.98
CA TYR A 156 -1.41 -3.60 -12.22
C TYR A 156 -0.85 -3.51 -10.79
N ARG A 157 -0.69 -4.65 -10.10
CA ARG A 157 -0.06 -4.69 -8.78
C ARG A 157 1.38 -4.24 -8.77
N PHE A 158 2.16 -4.68 -9.75
CA PHE A 158 3.55 -4.27 -9.88
C PHE A 158 3.65 -2.76 -10.06
N VAL A 159 2.82 -2.16 -10.91
CA VAL A 159 2.76 -0.70 -11.10
C VAL A 159 2.34 0.02 -9.81
N LEU A 160 1.34 -0.48 -9.07
CA LEU A 160 0.95 0.10 -7.78
C LEU A 160 2.07 0.03 -6.74
N LEU A 161 2.77 -1.10 -6.65
CA LEU A 161 3.91 -1.28 -5.76
C LEU A 161 5.03 -0.29 -6.11
N MET A 162 5.37 -0.19 -7.40
CA MET A 162 6.39 0.74 -7.88
C MET A 162 5.99 2.20 -7.67
N ARG A 163 4.71 2.56 -7.83
CA ARG A 163 4.21 3.90 -7.48
C ARG A 163 4.29 4.18 -6.00
N LYS A 164 4.07 3.18 -5.13
CA LYS A 164 4.23 3.33 -3.67
C LYS A 164 5.70 3.55 -3.30
N ILE A 165 6.62 2.79 -3.90
CA ILE A 165 8.07 2.95 -3.70
C ILE A 165 8.51 4.33 -4.21
N ARG A 166 8.19 4.68 -5.46
CA ARG A 166 8.54 5.99 -6.04
C ARG A 166 7.92 7.17 -5.31
N ARG A 167 6.73 7.03 -4.72
CA ARG A 167 6.16 8.09 -3.86
C ARG A 167 6.98 8.26 -2.58
N LYS A 168 7.45 7.19 -1.96
CA LYS A 168 8.42 7.30 -0.85
C LYS A 168 9.71 8.01 -1.29
N ASP A 169 10.15 7.81 -2.54
CA ASP A 169 11.34 8.47 -3.06
C ASP A 169 11.07 9.93 -3.51
N ALA A 170 9.87 10.26 -3.97
CA ALA A 170 9.51 11.60 -4.46
C ALA A 170 9.28 12.64 -3.34
N TYR A 171 9.00 12.18 -2.12
CA TYR A 171 8.99 13.03 -0.91
C TYR A 171 10.40 13.26 -0.34
N ALA A 172 11.47 12.83 -1.03
CA ALA A 172 12.88 12.98 -0.61
C ALA A 172 13.34 14.41 -0.28
N GLY A 173 12.51 15.44 -0.49
CA GLY A 173 12.79 16.81 -0.07
C GLY A 173 12.29 17.19 1.34
N ASN A 174 11.40 16.42 1.98
CA ASN A 174 10.72 16.82 3.23
C ASN A 174 10.68 15.72 4.32
N TYR A 175 11.63 14.77 4.31
CA TYR A 175 11.74 13.77 5.38
C TYR A 175 12.72 14.21 6.45
N HIS A 176 12.27 14.16 7.70
CA HIS A 176 13.13 14.19 8.87
C HIS A 176 13.92 12.88 8.96
N LYS A 177 15.24 12.97 8.85
CA LYS A 177 16.14 11.82 9.02
C LYS A 177 16.26 11.51 10.50
N ALA A 178 15.69 10.39 10.91
CA ALA A 178 15.55 10.02 12.32
C ALA A 178 16.52 8.93 12.75
N MET A 179 17.15 9.16 13.91
CA MET A 179 17.84 8.13 14.70
C MET A 179 16.87 7.61 15.77
N ILE A 180 16.82 6.30 15.96
CA ILE A 180 15.97 5.67 16.97
C ILE A 180 16.84 5.13 18.09
N ILE A 181 16.55 5.52 19.32
CA ILE A 181 17.25 5.01 20.50
C ILE A 181 16.39 3.94 21.16
N GLY A 182 16.90 2.70 21.17
CA GLY A 182 16.23 1.51 21.65
C GLY A 182 15.80 0.59 20.51
N ALA A 183 16.46 -0.56 20.38
CA ALA A 183 16.13 -1.65 19.46
C ALA A 183 15.19 -2.70 20.10
N GLY A 184 14.55 -2.34 21.23
CA GLY A 184 13.58 -3.19 21.93
C GLY A 184 12.25 -3.33 21.19
N SER A 185 11.29 -3.99 21.83
CA SER A 185 9.93 -4.20 21.30
C SER A 185 9.24 -2.89 20.90
N ALA A 186 9.35 -1.85 21.73
CA ALA A 186 8.79 -0.53 21.44
C ALA A 186 9.43 0.12 20.20
N GLY A 187 10.77 0.05 20.07
CA GLY A 187 11.49 0.57 18.90
C GLY A 187 11.09 -0.15 17.61
N ARG A 188 10.96 -1.47 17.65
CA ARG A 188 10.48 -2.28 16.51
C ARG A 188 9.07 -1.87 16.07
N ILE A 189 8.16 -1.65 17.01
CA ILE A 189 6.79 -1.20 16.72
C ILE A 189 6.81 0.17 16.05
N LEU A 190 7.56 1.14 16.59
CA LEU A 190 7.69 2.47 16.01
C LEU A 190 8.27 2.43 14.58
N ILE A 191 9.35 1.69 14.37
CA ILE A 191 9.97 1.53 13.03
C ILE A 191 8.94 1.02 12.03
N ARG A 192 8.20 -0.03 12.42
CA ARG A 192 7.19 -0.62 11.55
C ARG A 192 6.05 0.36 11.25
N ASP A 193 5.62 1.12 12.25
CA ASP A 193 4.59 2.14 12.08
C ASP A 193 5.05 3.21 11.07
N ILE A 194 6.23 3.82 11.29
CA ILE A 194 6.85 4.80 10.38
C ILE A 194 6.99 4.23 8.95
N LEU A 195 7.45 2.99 8.81
CA LEU A 195 7.65 2.36 7.50
C LEU A 195 6.34 1.97 6.81
N SER A 196 5.28 1.72 7.59
CA SER A 196 3.96 1.31 7.08
C SER A 196 3.10 2.51 6.69
N SER A 197 3.24 3.62 7.42
CA SER A 197 2.53 4.87 7.17
C SER A 197 3.06 5.55 5.90
N SER A 198 2.13 6.10 5.10
CA SER A 198 2.47 6.99 3.98
C SER A 198 2.37 8.47 4.35
N GLU A 199 2.03 8.77 5.61
CA GLU A 199 1.73 10.12 6.09
C GLU A 199 2.81 10.69 7.02
N THR A 200 3.73 9.85 7.53
CA THR A 200 4.86 10.31 8.34
C THR A 200 5.99 10.82 7.46
N ASN A 201 6.34 12.10 7.63
CA ASN A 201 7.55 12.71 7.07
C ASN A 201 8.82 12.31 7.86
N ILE A 202 8.92 11.07 8.32
CA ILE A 202 10.06 10.56 9.10
C ILE A 202 10.71 9.41 8.33
N LYS A 203 12.04 9.43 8.21
CA LYS A 203 12.84 8.36 7.62
C LYS A 203 13.79 7.79 8.68
N PRO A 204 13.58 6.55 9.17
CA PRO A 204 14.49 5.95 10.13
C PRO A 204 15.80 5.55 9.41
N CYS A 205 16.91 6.14 9.84
CA CYS A 205 18.21 5.99 9.18
C CYS A 205 19.12 5.01 9.92
N CYS A 206 19.09 5.01 11.25
CA CYS A 206 19.89 4.12 12.09
C CYS A 206 19.26 3.96 13.48
N ILE A 207 19.71 2.92 14.19
CA ILE A 207 19.27 2.58 15.54
C ILE A 207 20.48 2.52 16.47
N ILE A 208 20.33 3.07 17.67
CA ILE A 208 21.28 2.96 18.77
C ILE A 208 20.66 2.09 19.87
N ASP A 209 21.41 1.11 20.37
CA ASP A 209 21.01 0.26 21.49
C ASP A 209 22.26 -0.19 22.25
N ASP A 210 22.22 -0.10 23.58
CA ASP A 210 23.39 -0.42 24.41
C ASP A 210 23.71 -1.92 24.48
N ASP A 211 22.85 -2.80 23.97
CA ASP A 211 23.12 -4.23 23.88
C ASP A 211 24.07 -4.52 22.70
N PRO A 212 25.36 -4.86 22.97
CA PRO A 212 26.35 -5.09 21.93
C PRO A 212 26.02 -6.31 21.07
N TYR A 213 25.20 -7.25 21.56
CA TYR A 213 24.79 -8.42 20.76
C TYR A 213 23.89 -8.02 19.58
N LYS A 214 23.30 -6.82 19.59
CA LYS A 214 22.44 -6.31 18.52
C LYS A 214 23.20 -5.52 17.45
N TRP A 215 24.42 -5.09 17.72
CA TRP A 215 25.18 -4.24 16.78
C TRP A 215 25.44 -4.96 15.45
N GLY A 216 25.35 -4.20 14.35
CA GLY A 216 25.46 -4.74 12.99
C GLY A 216 24.23 -5.50 12.49
N ARG A 217 23.21 -5.71 13.33
CA ARG A 217 21.92 -6.30 12.92
C ARG A 217 20.98 -5.22 12.36
N TYR A 218 19.86 -5.67 11.82
CA TYR A 218 18.85 -4.81 11.21
C TYR A 218 17.46 -5.07 11.81
N ILE A 219 16.65 -4.02 11.92
CA ILE A 219 15.22 -4.09 12.21
C ILE A 219 14.46 -3.51 11.03
N ASP A 220 13.68 -4.35 10.34
CA ASP A 220 12.85 -3.96 9.19
C ASP A 220 13.64 -3.13 8.13
N GLY A 221 14.93 -3.44 7.95
CA GLY A 221 15.84 -2.79 7.00
C GLY A 221 16.67 -1.62 7.56
N VAL A 222 16.48 -1.22 8.82
CA VAL A 222 17.22 -0.14 9.47
C VAL A 222 18.37 -0.73 10.32
N PRO A 223 19.63 -0.27 10.14
CA PRO A 223 20.79 -0.84 10.84
C PRO A 223 20.88 -0.40 12.30
N ILE A 224 21.36 -1.30 13.17
CA ILE A 224 21.78 -1.01 14.54
C ILE A 224 23.28 -0.72 14.52
N VAL A 225 23.66 0.53 14.76
CA VAL A 225 24.99 1.06 14.39
C VAL A 225 25.95 1.22 15.57
N GLY A 226 25.49 1.00 16.80
CA GLY A 226 26.31 1.10 17.99
C GLY A 226 25.50 1.35 19.26
N GLY A 227 26.22 1.68 20.34
CA GLY A 227 25.67 2.02 21.65
C GLY A 227 25.51 3.53 21.83
N ARG A 228 25.12 3.98 23.04
CA ARG A 228 24.90 5.41 23.33
C ARG A 228 26.10 6.30 23.04
N ASP A 229 27.32 5.78 23.15
CA ASP A 229 28.55 6.55 22.88
C ASP A 229 28.73 6.86 21.38
N ASP A 230 28.05 6.11 20.51
CA ASP A 230 28.11 6.27 19.06
C ASP A 230 27.07 7.27 18.52
N ILE A 231 26.26 7.89 19.40
CA ILE A 231 25.17 8.81 19.00
C ILE A 231 25.71 9.99 18.19
N LEU A 232 26.70 10.74 18.70
CA LEU A 232 27.21 11.94 18.01
C LEU A 232 27.84 11.59 16.65
N LEU A 233 28.61 10.50 16.60
CA LEU A 233 29.27 10.04 15.39
C LEU A 233 28.24 9.70 14.31
N ASN A 234 27.21 8.92 14.68
CA ASN A 234 26.20 8.48 13.74
C ASN A 234 25.17 9.57 13.41
N ALA A 235 24.90 10.51 14.31
CA ALA A 235 24.07 11.67 14.01
C ALA A 235 24.64 12.47 12.85
N LYS A 236 25.95 12.72 12.85
CA LYS A 236 26.65 13.38 11.74
C LYS A 236 26.72 12.49 10.49
N LYS A 237 27.14 11.24 10.63
CA LYS A 237 27.33 10.29 9.51
C LYS A 237 26.05 10.09 8.69
N PHE A 238 24.90 10.02 9.34
CA PHE A 238 23.61 9.79 8.69
C PHE A 238 22.82 11.09 8.43
N GLU A 239 23.39 12.26 8.76
CA GLU A 239 22.74 13.57 8.66
C GLU A 239 21.38 13.60 9.38
N ILE A 240 21.38 13.13 10.64
CA ILE A 240 20.18 13.04 11.46
C ILE A 240 19.74 14.44 11.87
N ASP A 241 18.45 14.74 11.68
CA ASP A 241 17.81 15.97 12.15
C ASP A 241 16.84 15.72 13.31
N GLN A 242 16.50 14.45 13.58
CA GLN A 242 15.55 14.07 14.61
C GLN A 242 16.02 12.83 15.39
N ILE A 243 15.94 12.85 16.72
CA ILE A 243 16.22 11.69 17.57
C ILE A 243 14.92 11.24 18.25
N LEU A 244 14.57 9.97 18.10
CA LEU A 244 13.39 9.35 18.69
C LEU A 244 13.82 8.45 19.85
N LEU A 245 13.49 8.85 21.08
CA LEU A 245 13.81 8.10 22.29
C LEU A 245 12.73 7.04 22.57
N VAL A 246 13.09 5.76 22.49
CA VAL A 246 12.16 4.61 22.56
C VAL A 246 12.63 3.55 23.56
N ILE A 247 12.89 3.99 24.79
CA ILE A 247 13.37 3.16 25.89
C ILE A 247 12.44 3.24 27.11
N PRO A 248 11.17 2.80 27.00
CA PRO A 248 10.19 2.98 28.08
C PRO A 248 10.62 2.31 29.39
N THR A 249 11.30 1.16 29.29
CA THR A 249 11.76 0.33 30.41
C THR A 249 13.10 0.75 31.01
N ALA A 250 13.82 1.70 30.39
CA ALA A 250 15.08 2.19 30.95
C ALA A 250 14.83 2.97 32.26
N SER A 251 15.78 2.86 33.18
CA SER A 251 15.79 3.61 34.44
C SER A 251 15.84 5.12 34.18
N ALA A 252 15.48 5.90 35.19
CA ALA A 252 15.53 7.36 35.09
C ALA A 252 16.96 7.88 34.87
N GLU A 253 17.95 7.20 35.46
CA GLU A 253 19.37 7.50 35.28
C GLU A 253 19.82 7.26 33.84
N GLU A 254 19.57 6.05 33.30
CA GLU A 254 19.91 5.72 31.91
C GLU A 254 19.25 6.67 30.90
N LYS A 255 17.98 7.04 31.13
CA LYS A 255 17.28 8.02 30.30
C LYS A 255 17.98 9.37 30.35
N ARG A 256 18.36 9.84 31.54
CA ARG A 256 19.04 11.13 31.72
C ARG A 256 20.40 11.14 31.03
N ASP A 257 21.16 10.07 31.15
CA ASP A 257 22.49 9.96 30.52
C ASP A 257 22.38 10.02 29.00
N ILE A 258 21.46 9.24 28.42
CA ILE A 258 21.20 9.26 26.98
C ILE A 258 20.70 10.64 26.52
N LEU A 259 19.81 11.27 27.28
CA LEU A 259 19.31 12.61 26.99
C LEU A 259 20.44 13.65 26.98
N ASN A 260 21.39 13.57 27.92
CA ASN A 260 22.55 14.46 27.95
C ASN A 260 23.42 14.29 26.70
N ILE A 261 23.69 13.06 26.27
CA ILE A 261 24.42 12.80 25.02
C ILE A 261 23.66 13.36 23.81
N CYS A 262 22.34 13.16 23.76
CA CYS A 262 21.52 13.69 22.66
C CYS A 262 21.51 15.23 22.61
N ARG A 263 21.59 15.91 23.77
CA ARG A 263 21.64 17.38 23.85
C ARG A 263 22.91 17.99 23.26
N GLU A 264 23.98 17.19 23.10
CA GLU A 264 25.20 17.62 22.41
C GLU A 264 25.05 17.60 20.88
N THR A 265 23.91 17.10 20.37
CA THR A 265 23.55 17.14 18.95
C THR A 265 22.62 18.32 18.65
N ASP A 266 22.61 18.78 17.41
CA ASP A 266 21.66 19.79 16.92
C ASP A 266 20.29 19.18 16.53
N CYS A 267 20.05 17.91 16.87
CA CYS A 267 18.86 17.17 16.43
C CYS A 267 17.63 17.48 17.30
N GLU A 268 16.46 17.53 16.68
CA GLU A 268 15.18 17.62 17.38
C GLU A 268 14.90 16.32 18.14
N LEU A 269 14.80 16.41 19.47
CA LEU A 269 14.57 15.24 20.31
C LEU A 269 13.07 15.05 20.59
N LYS A 270 12.53 13.87 20.24
CA LYS A 270 11.16 13.46 20.61
C LYS A 270 11.19 12.17 21.41
N SER A 271 10.39 12.13 22.47
CA SER A 271 10.20 10.94 23.28
C SER A 271 8.81 10.37 23.08
N LEU A 272 8.71 9.06 22.92
CA LEU A 272 7.42 8.38 22.96
C LEU A 272 6.91 8.35 24.41
N PRO A 273 5.69 8.84 24.71
CA PRO A 273 5.10 8.64 26.03
C PRO A 273 4.95 7.14 26.28
N GLY A 274 5.22 6.70 27.52
CA GLY A 274 5.22 5.30 27.92
C GLY A 274 3.97 4.54 27.44
N ILE A 275 4.17 3.60 26.52
CA ILE A 275 3.15 2.87 25.73
C ILE A 275 2.28 1.90 26.55
N TYR A 276 2.45 1.78 27.87
CA TYR A 276 1.55 0.94 28.67
C TYR A 276 0.07 1.40 28.70
N GLN A 277 -0.27 2.55 28.12
CA GLN A 277 -1.67 3.00 27.93
C GLN A 277 -2.26 2.73 26.53
N LEU A 278 -1.50 2.19 25.57
CA LEU A 278 -1.94 2.01 24.17
C LEU A 278 -2.23 0.55 23.79
N VAL A 279 -2.37 -0.35 24.77
CA VAL A 279 -2.62 -1.79 24.56
C VAL A 279 -3.94 -2.07 23.81
N ASN A 280 -4.80 -1.08 23.59
CA ASN A 280 -6.07 -1.24 22.87
C ASN A 280 -6.11 -0.58 21.47
N GLY A 281 -5.03 -0.70 20.70
CA GLY A 281 -5.16 -0.82 19.24
C GLY A 281 -5.44 0.44 18.42
N ASP A 282 -5.38 1.65 19.00
CA ASP A 282 -5.59 2.87 18.23
C ASP A 282 -4.52 3.95 18.52
N VAL A 283 -3.80 4.28 17.44
CA VAL A 283 -3.02 5.49 17.15
C VAL A 283 -1.75 5.76 17.99
N ALA A 284 -0.60 5.35 17.44
CA ALA A 284 0.74 5.61 18.02
C ALA A 284 1.36 6.98 17.67
N LEU A 285 0.74 7.78 16.79
CA LEU A 285 1.37 9.00 16.26
C LEU A 285 0.84 10.34 16.82
N THR A 286 -0.22 10.35 17.62
CA THR A 286 -0.88 11.60 18.06
C THR A 286 -0.28 12.23 19.34
N LYS A 287 0.73 11.63 19.98
CA LYS A 287 1.24 12.14 21.27
C LYS A 287 2.76 12.09 21.42
N MET A 288 3.53 12.49 20.42
CA MET A 288 4.93 12.85 20.70
C MET A 288 4.96 14.14 21.53
N LYS A 289 5.69 14.14 22.64
CA LYS A 289 5.94 15.36 23.44
C LYS A 289 7.37 15.83 23.17
N GLU A 290 7.52 17.14 22.99
CA GLU A 290 8.82 17.80 23.04
C GLU A 290 9.43 17.61 24.43
N VAL A 291 10.72 17.31 24.46
CA VAL A 291 11.49 17.23 25.71
C VAL A 291 12.21 18.57 25.85
N ALA A 292 11.90 19.30 26.93
CA ALA A 292 12.57 20.56 27.28
C ALA A 292 13.99 20.34 27.85
#